data_AF-A0A480A9C9-F1
#
_entry.id   AF-A0A480A9C9-F1
#
_cell.length_a   1.000
_cell.length_b   1.000
_cell.length_c   1.000
_cell.angle_alpha   90.00
_cell.angle_beta   90.00
_cell.angle_gamma   90.00
#
_symmetry.space_group_name_H-M   'P 1'
#
loop_
_entity.id
_entity.type
_entity.pdbx_description
1 polymer ?
#
loop_
_entity_poly.entity_id
_entity_poly.type
_entity_poly.pdbx_seq_one_letter_code
_entity_poly.pdbx_strand_id
1 'polypeptide(L)' 'MAISRMLTNMAQFISEAFMRIFTPANDAYPVIGVQPFTGSMYKRGRAAW' A
#
# COMPACT_ATOMS: atom_id res chain seq x y z
N MET A 1 -3.12 19.40 -33.54
CA MET A 1 -3.94 18.38 -34.22
C MET A 1 -4.43 17.37 -33.18
N ALA A 2 -5.54 16.65 -33.42
CA ALA A 2 -6.11 15.72 -32.43
C ALA A 2 -5.13 14.60 -32.02
N ILE A 3 -4.32 14.12 -32.96
CA ILE A 3 -3.32 13.05 -32.75
C ILE A 3 -2.18 13.50 -31.83
N SER A 4 -1.68 14.72 -31.98
CA SER A 4 -0.61 15.25 -31.14
C SER A 4 -1.06 15.37 -29.67
N ARG A 5 -2.33 15.77 -29.45
CA ARG A 5 -2.90 15.88 -28.10
C ARG A 5 -3.10 14.51 -27.45
N MET A 6 -3.50 13.50 -28.22
CA MET A 6 -3.63 12.12 -27.74
C MET A 6 -2.27 11.55 -27.31
N LEU A 7 -1.22 11.77 -28.10
CA LEU A 7 0.12 11.31 -27.78
C LEU A 7 0.68 11.97 -26.52
N THR A 8 0.47 13.29 -26.35
CA THR A 8 0.85 14.00 -25.11
C THR A 8 0.16 13.42 -23.88
N ASN A 9 -1.14 13.15 -23.97
CA ASN A 9 -1.90 12.57 -22.85
C ASN A 9 -1.40 11.16 -22.49
N MET A 10 -1.06 10.34 -23.49
CA MET A 10 -0.48 9.01 -23.29
C MET A 10 0.89 9.09 -22.62
N ALA A 11 1.76 9.96 -23.12
CA ALA A 11 3.09 10.16 -22.55
C ALA A 11 3.00 10.62 -21.10
N GLN A 12 2.12 11.58 -20.80
CA GLN A 12 1.88 12.06 -19.44
C GLN A 12 1.39 10.94 -18.51
N PHE A 13 0.40 10.16 -18.94
CA PHE A 13 -0.13 9.04 -18.14
C PHE A 13 0.96 8.00 -17.80
N ILE A 14 1.77 7.61 -18.80
CA ILE A 14 2.85 6.65 -18.61
C ILE A 14 3.94 7.23 -17.71
N SER A 15 4.32 8.51 -17.89
CA SER A 15 5.31 9.17 -17.05
C SER A 15 4.87 9.30 -15.60
N GLU A 16 3.60 9.63 -15.34
CA GLU A 16 3.04 9.69 -13.98
C GLU A 16 3.04 8.31 -13.32
N ALA A 17 2.63 7.27 -14.04
CA ALA A 17 2.67 5.89 -13.55
C ALA A 17 4.10 5.41 -13.26
N PHE A 18 5.04 5.71 -14.17
CA PHE A 18 6.45 5.39 -14.00
C PHE A 18 7.02 6.05 -12.74
N MET A 19 6.76 7.35 -12.56
CA MET A 19 7.14 8.03 -11.33
C MET A 19 6.47 7.39 -10.13
N ARG A 20 5.18 7.07 -10.15
CA ARG A 20 4.53 6.44 -8.99
C ARG A 20 5.12 5.08 -8.59
N ILE A 21 5.53 4.26 -9.57
CA ILE A 21 6.07 2.90 -9.32
C ILE A 21 7.55 2.95 -8.95
N PHE A 22 8.33 3.79 -9.62
CA PHE A 22 9.79 3.80 -9.50
C PHE A 22 10.36 4.98 -8.71
N THR A 23 9.52 5.95 -8.32
CA THR A 23 9.95 6.93 -7.30
C THR A 23 10.20 6.14 -6.01
N PRO A 24 11.24 6.51 -5.23
CA PRO A 24 11.44 6.03 -3.86
C PRO A 24 10.36 6.55 -2.90
N ALA A 25 9.09 6.54 -3.35
CA ALA A 25 7.92 6.98 -2.61
C ALA A 25 7.75 6.03 -1.44
N ASN A 26 8.28 6.47 -0.30
CA ASN A 26 7.97 6.02 1.05
C ASN A 26 7.33 4.64 1.08
N ASP A 27 8.15 3.61 0.95
CA ASP A 27 7.84 2.29 1.48
C ASP A 27 7.94 2.32 3.02
N ALA A 28 7.39 3.40 3.61
CA ALA A 28 7.25 3.61 5.03
C ALA A 28 6.08 2.75 5.51
N TYR A 29 6.20 1.44 5.30
CA TYR A 29 5.56 0.52 6.21
C TYR A 29 6.11 0.86 7.59
N PRO A 30 5.25 1.08 8.59
CA PRO A 30 5.73 1.22 9.96
C PRO A 30 6.63 0.01 10.24
N VAL A 31 7.84 0.27 10.75
CA VAL A 31 8.89 -0.74 11.03
C VAL A 31 8.35 -1.91 11.86
N ILE A 32 7.24 -1.68 12.54
CA ILE A 32 6.48 -2.65 13.29
C ILE A 32 5.05 -2.70 12.73
N GLY A 33 4.60 -3.89 12.35
CA GLY A 33 3.19 -4.16 12.16
C GLY A 33 2.49 -3.93 13.50
N VAL A 34 1.79 -2.82 13.64
CA VAL A 34 0.96 -2.59 14.84
C VAL A 34 -0.19 -3.57 14.74
N GLN A 35 -0.14 -4.64 15.53
CA GLN A 35 -1.26 -5.56 15.68
C GLN A 35 -2.44 -4.76 16.24
N PRO A 36 -3.52 -4.49 15.47
CA PRO A 36 -4.59 -3.58 15.90
C PRO A 36 -5.45 -4.16 17.02
N PHE A 37 -5.25 -5.45 17.34
CA PHE A 37 -5.91 -6.13 18.43
C PHE A 37 -4.88 -6.57 19.46
N THR A 38 -4.89 -5.98 20.64
CA THR A 38 -4.33 -6.63 21.83
C THR A 38 -5.24 -7.83 22.12
N GLY A 39 -4.92 -8.99 21.55
CA GLY A 39 -5.64 -10.21 21.85
C GLY A 39 -5.52 -10.48 23.35
N SER A 40 -6.60 -10.25 24.10
CA SER A 40 -6.64 -10.67 25.50
C SER A 40 -6.45 -12.19 25.53
N MET A 41 -5.46 -12.68 26.27
CA MET A 41 -5.28 -14.13 26.43
C MET A 41 -6.62 -14.76 26.82
N TYR A 42 -7.08 -15.74 26.05
CA TYR A 42 -8.26 -16.52 26.41
C TYR A 42 -8.00 -17.15 27.78
N LYS A 43 -8.70 -16.67 28.81
CA LYS A 43 -8.68 -17.28 30.14
C LYS A 43 -9.34 -18.64 30.01
N ARG A 44 -8.53 -19.66 29.77
CA ARG A 44 -8.92 -21.06 29.84
C ARG A 44 -9.58 -21.28 31.20
N GLY A 45 -10.91 -21.38 31.22
CA GLY A 45 -11.60 -22.00 32.33
C GLY A 45 -10.94 -23.34 32.57
N ARG A 46 -10.53 -23.62 33.81
CA ARG A 46 -9.90 -24.89 34.18
C ARG A 46 -10.66 -26.01 33.49
N ALA A 47 -9.97 -26.76 32.61
CA ALA A 47 -10.50 -28.05 32.21
C ALA A 47 -10.68 -28.82 33.51
N ALA A 48 -11.93 -29.08 33.90
CA ALA A 48 -12.23 -30.05 34.94
C ALA A 48 -11.73 -31.38 34.40
N TRP A 49 -10.59 -31.83 34.92
CA TRP A 49 -10.22 -33.23 34.95
C TRP A 49 -10.78 -33.81 36.24
#